data_AF-A0A2S5VZM3-F1
#
_entry.id   AF-A0A2S5VZM3-F1
#
_cell.length_a   1.000
_cell.length_b   1.000
_cell.length_c   1.000
_cell.angle_alpha   90.00
_cell.angle_beta   90.00
_cell.angle_gamma   90.00
#
_symmetry.space_group_name_H-M   'P 1'
#
loop_
_entity.id
_entity.type
_entity.pdbx_description
1 polymer ?
#
loop_
_entity_poly.entity_id
_entity_poly.type
_entity_poly.pdbx_seq_one_letter_code
_entity_poly.pdbx_strand_id
1 'polypeptide(L)'
;MSRAGAAGAGSAVGSHEYVGLVRGINVGANNRITMADFRRVFERLGYTDVATLLQSGNVVFASDRLLGAPDVAAIESAFAAAAGFRASFVVLSAAQFEATVTANPLLPPATCHCRFSVTVSSMRRSWVT
;
A
#
# COMPACT_ATOMS: atom_id res chain seq x y z
N MET A 1 -9.09 0.89 -37.40
CA MET A 1 -8.24 1.83 -36.62
C MET A 1 -8.53 1.61 -35.14
N SER A 2 -7.67 0.89 -34.44
CA SER A 2 -7.22 1.18 -33.07
C SER A 2 -6.29 0.04 -32.68
N ARG A 3 -5.00 0.37 -32.52
CA ARG A 3 -3.95 -0.58 -32.15
C ARG A 3 -4.21 -1.01 -30.70
N ALA A 4 -4.54 -2.28 -30.51
CA ALA A 4 -4.31 -2.94 -29.24
C ALA A 4 -2.80 -2.92 -28.99
N GLY A 5 -2.37 -2.05 -28.08
CA GLY A 5 -0.99 -1.99 -27.61
C GLY A 5 -0.69 -3.29 -26.87
N ALA A 6 0.19 -4.08 -27.46
CA ALA A 6 0.80 -5.24 -26.84
C ALA A 6 1.47 -4.83 -25.52
N ALA A 7 0.93 -5.31 -24.40
CA ALA A 7 1.70 -5.41 -23.17
C ALA A 7 2.71 -6.54 -23.38
N GLY A 8 3.95 -6.15 -23.68
CA GLY A 8 5.07 -7.07 -23.85
C GLY A 8 5.28 -7.87 -22.58
N ALA A 9 5.25 -9.20 -22.74
CA ALA A 9 5.77 -10.13 -21.76
C ALA A 9 7.28 -9.90 -21.61
N GLY A 10 7.70 -9.45 -20.42
CA GLY A 10 9.08 -9.19 -20.06
C GLY A 10 9.41 -9.78 -18.69
N SER A 11 9.89 -11.02 -18.71
CA SER A 11 10.65 -11.72 -17.67
C SER A 11 9.96 -12.04 -16.34
N ALA A 12 9.48 -13.28 -16.23
CA ALA A 12 9.07 -13.94 -14.99
C ALA A 12 10.27 -14.18 -14.07
N VAL A 13 10.66 -13.17 -13.31
CA VAL A 13 11.02 -13.34 -11.90
C VAL A 13 9.71 -13.12 -11.16
N GLY A 14 9.32 -14.00 -10.23
CA GLY A 14 8.01 -13.93 -9.58
C GLY A 14 7.76 -12.55 -8.97
N SER A 15 7.03 -11.69 -9.68
CA SER A 15 6.68 -10.36 -9.22
C SER A 15 5.56 -10.50 -8.20
N HIS A 16 5.87 -10.19 -6.95
CA HIS A 16 4.93 -10.21 -5.85
C HIS A 16 4.24 -8.85 -5.77
N GLU A 17 2.91 -8.84 -5.89
CA GLU A 17 2.10 -7.64 -5.74
C GLU A 17 1.75 -7.37 -4.28
N TYR A 18 1.85 -6.10 -3.89
CA TYR A 18 1.58 -5.64 -2.54
C TYR A 18 0.67 -4.42 -2.52
N VAL A 19 -0.09 -4.31 -1.43
CA VAL A 19 -0.88 -3.16 -1.07
C VAL A 19 -0.26 -2.52 0.16
N GLY A 20 0.17 -1.27 0.04
CA GLY A 20 0.60 -0.41 1.14
C GLY A 20 -0.55 0.48 1.60
N LEU A 21 -0.98 0.29 2.84
CA LEU A 21 -2.01 1.09 3.50
C LEU A 21 -1.32 2.01 4.50
N VAL A 22 -1.44 3.32 4.29
CA VAL A 22 -0.85 4.34 5.18
C VAL A 22 -1.94 5.00 6.02
N ARG A 23 -1.58 5.42 7.23
CA ARG A 23 -2.47 6.25 8.06
C ARG A 23 -1.92 7.64 8.28
N GLY A 24 -2.82 8.62 8.38
CA GLY A 24 -2.50 9.97 8.85
C GLY A 24 -1.82 10.87 7.82
N ILE A 25 -1.96 10.57 6.52
CA ILE A 25 -1.49 11.47 5.45
C ILE A 25 -2.65 12.31 4.89
N ASN A 26 -2.34 13.51 4.42
CA ASN A 26 -3.30 14.42 3.75
C ASN A 26 -4.57 14.71 4.57
N VAL A 27 -4.47 14.64 5.90
CA VAL A 27 -5.54 14.98 6.83
C VAL A 27 -5.31 16.40 7.39
N GLY A 28 -6.16 17.35 6.99
CA GLY A 28 -6.08 18.73 7.45
C GLY A 28 -4.94 19.57 6.84
N ALA A 29 -4.38 20.49 7.63
CA ALA A 29 -3.30 21.39 7.20
C ALA A 29 -1.90 20.78 7.34
N ASN A 30 -1.75 19.74 8.16
CA ASN A 30 -0.46 19.07 8.43
C ASN A 30 -0.32 17.78 7.59
N ASN A 31 0.90 17.21 7.56
CA ASN A 31 1.20 15.90 6.97
C ASN A 31 0.81 15.76 5.48
N ARG A 32 1.18 16.75 4.66
CA ARG A 32 0.91 16.75 3.21
C ARG A 32 2.08 16.19 2.43
N ILE A 33 1.76 15.33 1.47
CA ILE A 33 2.71 14.84 0.48
C ILE A 33 2.03 14.83 -0.89
N THR A 34 2.75 15.24 -1.93
CA THR A 34 2.22 15.11 -3.29
C THR A 34 2.19 13.62 -3.68
N MET A 35 1.20 13.20 -4.47
CA MET A 35 1.15 11.80 -4.93
C MET A 35 2.34 11.43 -5.84
N ALA A 36 2.94 12.42 -6.51
CA ALA A 36 4.16 12.24 -7.27
C ALA A 36 5.35 11.90 -6.35
N ASP A 37 5.54 12.66 -5.27
CA ASP A 37 6.62 12.39 -4.31
C ASP A 37 6.38 11.10 -3.55
N PHE A 38 5.11 10.80 -3.23
CA PHE A 38 4.72 9.54 -2.63
C PHE A 38 5.09 8.36 -3.52
N ARG A 39 4.75 8.39 -4.81
CA ARG A 39 5.13 7.36 -5.78
C ARG A 39 6.65 7.22 -5.88
N ARG A 40 7.39 8.33 -5.94
CA ARG A 40 8.86 8.33 -6.01
C ARG A 40 9.53 7.66 -4.81
N VAL A 41 8.91 7.65 -3.63
CA VAL A 41 9.45 6.91 -2.47
C VAL A 41 9.58 5.43 -2.80
N PHE A 42 8.55 4.83 -3.39
CA PHE A 42 8.53 3.42 -3.74
C PHE A 42 9.45 3.11 -4.92
N GLU A 43 9.45 3.96 -5.94
CA GLU A 43 10.33 3.81 -7.11
C GLU A 43 11.81 3.86 -6.72
N ARG A 44 12.21 4.77 -5.81
CA ARG A 44 13.60 4.85 -5.31
C ARG A 44 14.03 3.64 -4.48
N LEU A 45 13.08 2.92 -3.88
CA LEU A 45 13.35 1.68 -3.16
C LEU A 45 13.47 0.47 -4.10
N GLY A 46 13.30 0.67 -5.41
CA GLY A 46 13.38 -0.39 -6.42
C GLY A 46 12.07 -1.12 -6.67
N TYR A 47 10.95 -0.65 -6.11
CA TYR A 47 9.65 -1.22 -6.39
C TYR A 47 9.14 -0.78 -7.77
N THR A 48 8.41 -1.69 -8.41
CA THR A 48 7.89 -1.52 -9.78
C THR A 48 6.37 -1.43 -9.76
N ASP A 49 5.77 -1.09 -10.91
CA ASP A 49 4.31 -1.01 -11.09
C ASP A 49 3.58 -0.20 -10.00
N VAL A 50 4.23 0.87 -9.52
CA VAL A 50 3.71 1.70 -8.43
C VAL A 50 2.50 2.50 -8.90
N ALA A 51 1.35 2.24 -8.30
CA ALA A 51 0.10 2.95 -8.53
C ALA A 51 -0.48 3.44 -7.21
N THR A 52 -1.01 4.66 -7.18
CA THR A 52 -1.61 5.26 -5.99
C THR A 52 -3.10 5.49 -6.20
N LEU A 53 -3.90 5.29 -5.15
CA LEU A 53 -5.35 5.50 -5.21
C LEU A 53 -5.71 6.86 -4.57
N LEU A 54 -6.03 7.82 -5.43
CA LEU A 54 -6.46 9.18 -5.04
C LEU A 54 -5.46 9.85 -4.07
N GLN A 55 -5.93 10.73 -3.19
CA GLN A 55 -5.12 11.37 -2.14
C GLN A 55 -5.17 10.62 -0.79
N SER A 56 -5.75 9.41 -0.79
CA SER A 56 -5.98 8.61 0.43
C SER A 56 -4.73 7.96 1.01
N GLY A 57 -3.64 7.91 0.22
CA GLY A 57 -2.36 7.34 0.65
C GLY A 57 -2.23 5.83 0.49
N ASN A 58 -3.19 5.20 -0.16
CA ASN A 58 -3.05 3.80 -0.54
C ASN A 58 -2.20 3.66 -1.80
N VAL A 59 -1.34 2.65 -1.81
CA VAL A 59 -0.43 2.35 -2.91
C VAL A 59 -0.45 0.86 -3.22
N VAL A 60 -0.39 0.53 -4.50
CA VAL A 60 -0.13 -0.82 -5.01
C VAL A 60 1.22 -0.79 -5.69
N PHE A 61 2.04 -1.82 -5.49
CA PHE A 61 3.36 -1.91 -6.09
C PHE A 61 3.80 -3.38 -6.19
N ALA A 62 4.75 -3.64 -7.08
CA ALA A 62 5.36 -4.94 -7.27
C ALA A 62 6.80 -4.97 -6.71
N SER A 63 7.18 -6.13 -6.17
CA SER A 63 8.56 -6.42 -5.76
C SER A 63 8.97 -7.80 -6.30
N ASP A 64 10.24 -7.92 -6.67
CA ASP A 64 10.90 -9.17 -7.07
C ASP A 64 11.14 -10.13 -5.90
N ARG A 65 10.86 -9.71 -4.66
CA ARG A 65 11.09 -10.48 -3.44
C ARG A 65 9.92 -10.43 -2.48
N LEU A 66 9.94 -11.35 -1.52
CA LEU A 66 9.02 -11.32 -0.39
C LEU A 66 9.37 -10.17 0.56
N LEU A 67 8.36 -9.40 0.95
CA LEU A 67 8.52 -8.27 1.87
C LEU A 67 8.22 -8.68 3.31
N GLY A 68 9.06 -8.24 4.23
CA GLY A 68 8.92 -8.45 5.66
C GLY A 68 8.92 -7.16 6.47
N ALA A 69 8.94 -7.29 7.79
CA ALA A 69 8.97 -6.15 8.71
C ALA A 69 10.14 -5.17 8.46
N PRO A 70 11.37 -5.62 8.12
CA PRO A 70 12.47 -4.69 7.78
C PRO A 70 12.16 -3.82 6.57
N ASP A 71 11.44 -4.35 5.58
CA ASP A 71 11.08 -3.61 4.36
C ASP A 71 10.03 -2.55 4.63
N VAL A 72 9.07 -2.86 5.48
CA VAL A 72 8.09 -1.88 5.97
C VAL A 72 8.79 -0.75 6.71
N ALA A 73 9.77 -1.06 7.56
CA ALA A 73 10.57 -0.04 8.26
C ALA A 73 11.39 0.81 7.28
N ALA A 74 11.95 0.21 6.22
CA ALA A 74 12.65 0.94 5.17
C ALA A 74 11.72 1.89 4.39
N ILE A 75 10.49 1.44 4.08
CA ILE A 75 9.45 2.28 3.47
C ILE A 75 9.09 3.45 4.40
N GLU A 76 8.84 3.19 5.69
CA GLU A 76 8.54 4.21 6.69
C GLU A 76 9.65 5.26 6.79
N SER A 77 10.92 4.81 6.76
CA SER A 77 12.11 5.69 6.81
C SER A 77 12.26 6.53 5.54
N ALA A 78 12.16 5.92 4.36
CA ALA A 78 12.26 6.60 3.08
C ALA A 78 11.11 7.60 2.87
N PHE A 79 9.90 7.23 3.33
CA PHE A 79 8.76 8.13 3.35
C PHE A 79 9.03 9.33 4.27
N ALA A 80 9.50 9.10 5.49
CA ALA A 80 9.77 10.19 6.44
C ALA A 80 10.83 11.17 5.92
N ALA A 81 11.87 10.67 5.24
CA ALA A 81 12.90 11.49 4.61
C ALA A 81 12.34 12.35 3.46
N ALA A 82 11.39 11.82 2.68
CA ALA A 82 10.79 12.54 1.55
C ALA A 82 9.66 13.50 1.96
N ALA A 83 8.85 13.09 2.93
CA ALA A 83 7.64 13.80 3.34
C ALA A 83 7.89 14.82 4.47
N GLY A 84 8.98 14.66 5.22
CA GLY A 84 9.29 15.50 6.39
C GLY A 84 8.48 15.15 7.65
N PHE A 85 7.70 14.06 7.62
CA PHE A 85 6.93 13.57 8.77
C PHE A 85 6.83 12.03 8.75
N ARG A 86 6.58 11.44 9.92
CA ARG A 86 6.44 9.98 10.05
C ARG A 86 5.00 9.56 9.75
N ALA A 87 4.85 8.48 9.00
CA ALA A 87 3.58 7.80 8.81
C ALA A 87 3.79 6.29 9.02
N SER A 88 2.77 5.62 9.56
CA SER A 88 2.78 4.17 9.73
C SER A 88 2.19 3.47 8.52
N PHE A 89 2.86 2.41 8.07
CA PHE A 89 2.44 1.61 6.92
C PHE A 89 2.07 0.20 7.38
N VAL A 90 0.98 -0.32 6.81
CA VAL A 90 0.69 -1.75 6.80
C VAL A 90 0.82 -2.23 5.36
N VAL A 91 1.71 -3.18 5.13
CA VAL A 91 1.92 -3.79 3.81
C VAL A 91 1.34 -5.20 3.83
N LEU A 92 0.47 -5.49 2.87
CA LEU A 92 -0.16 -6.80 2.67
C LEU A 92 0.17 -7.28 1.26
N SER A 93 0.44 -8.57 1.09
CA SER A 93 0.46 -9.15 -0.26
C SER A 93 -0.95 -9.09 -0.88
N ALA A 94 -1.03 -9.06 -2.20
CA ALA A 94 -2.31 -9.09 -2.93
C ALA A 94 -3.18 -10.29 -2.47
N ALA A 95 -2.57 -11.47 -2.34
CA ALA A 95 -3.25 -12.68 -1.87
C ALA A 95 -3.82 -12.54 -0.44
N GLN A 96 -3.06 -11.94 0.49
CA GLN A 96 -3.55 -11.70 1.86
C GLN A 96 -4.69 -10.67 1.88
N PHE A 97 -4.58 -9.62 1.06
CA PHE A 97 -5.60 -8.59 0.96
C PHE A 97 -6.91 -9.19 0.42
N GLU A 98 -6.84 -9.95 -0.68
CA GLU A 98 -8.00 -10.62 -1.28
C GLU A 98 -8.65 -11.64 -0.34
N ALA A 99 -7.84 -12.45 0.35
CA ALA A 99 -8.34 -13.38 1.35
C ALA A 99 -9.06 -12.66 2.50
N THR A 100 -8.55 -11.50 2.93
CA THR A 100 -9.17 -10.68 3.99
C THR A 100 -10.50 -10.11 3.53
N VAL A 101 -10.58 -9.61 2.29
CA VAL A 101 -11.83 -9.09 1.71
C VAL A 101 -12.86 -10.20 1.58
N THR A 102 -12.46 -11.37 1.10
CA THR A 102 -13.34 -12.54 0.90
C THR A 102 -13.86 -13.10 2.22
N ALA A 103 -13.02 -13.10 3.26
CA ALA A 103 -13.39 -13.61 4.58
C ALA A 103 -14.21 -12.61 5.42
N ASN A 104 -14.50 -11.40 4.92
CA ASN A 104 -15.22 -10.38 5.68
C ASN A 104 -16.69 -10.78 5.89
N PRO A 105 -17.14 -11.10 7.13
CA PRO A 105 -18.50 -11.54 7.38
C PRO A 105 -19.50 -10.38 7.49
N LEU A 106 -19.01 -9.14 7.46
CA LEU A 106 -19.78 -7.93 7.77
C LEU A 106 -20.25 -7.19 6.51
N LEU A 107 -20.51 -7.89 5.42
CA LEU A 107 -21.00 -7.28 4.17
C LEU A 107 -22.41 -6.71 4.41
N PRO A 108 -22.59 -5.36 4.44
CA PRO A 108 -23.90 -4.79 4.67
C PRO A 108 -24.79 -5.02 3.45
N PRO A 109 -26.10 -5.26 3.64
CA PRO A 109 -27.04 -5.33 2.53
C PRO A 109 -27.08 -4.00 1.77
N ALA A 110 -27.32 -4.06 0.46
CA ALA A 110 -27.24 -2.90 -0.46
C ALA A 110 -28.15 -1.72 -0.09
N THR A 111 -29.14 -1.93 0.79
CA THR A 111 -30.12 -0.94 1.24
C THR A 111 -29.80 -0.33 2.62
N CYS A 112 -28.72 -0.74 3.29
CA CYS A 112 -28.32 -0.21 4.60
C CYS A 112 -27.51 1.07 4.42
N HIS A 113 -27.95 2.21 4.97
CA HIS A 113 -27.14 3.44 5.07
C HIS A 113 -26.06 3.37 6.16
N CYS A 114 -25.58 2.16 6.43
CA CYS A 114 -24.72 1.82 7.55
C CYS A 114 -23.28 2.17 7.17
N ARG A 115 -22.63 3.05 7.95
CA ARG A 115 -21.23 3.41 7.71
C ARG A 115 -20.35 2.24 8.14
N PHE A 116 -19.79 1.55 7.15
CA PHE A 116 -18.82 0.49 7.37
C PHE A 116 -17.41 1.06 7.43
N SER A 117 -16.67 0.73 8.49
CA SER A 117 -15.28 1.16 8.68
C SER A 117 -14.42 -0.06 8.93
N VAL A 118 -13.32 -0.18 8.17
CA VAL A 118 -12.34 -1.25 8.32
C VAL A 118 -11.06 -0.65 8.88
N THR A 119 -10.59 -1.22 9.98
CA THR A 119 -9.27 -0.90 10.54
C THR A 119 -8.32 -2.03 10.24
N VAL A 120 -7.24 -1.72 9.51
CA VAL A 120 -6.11 -2.63 9.32
C VAL A 120 -5.03 -2.25 10.32
N SER A 121 -4.54 -3.24 11.07
CA SER A 121 -3.48 -3.06 12.07
C SER A 121 -2.43 -4.15 11.91
N SER A 122 -1.16 -3.77 12.03
CA SER A 122 -0.05 -4.71 12.16
C SER A 122 0.29 -4.90 13.64
N MET A 123 0.26 -6.14 14.13
CA MET A 123 0.68 -6.42 15.51
C MET A 123 2.20 -6.58 15.57
N ARG A 124 2.91 -5.59 16.12
CA ARG A 124 4.32 -5.77 16.51
C ARG A 124 4.33 -6.48 17.86
N ARG A 125 4.67 -7.78 17.88
CA ARG A 125 4.90 -8.48 19.16
C ARG A 125 6.25 -8.00 19.71
N SER A 126 6.22 -7.02 20.61
CA SER A 126 7.36 -6.74 21.48
C SER A 126 7.26 -7.64 22.70
N TRP A 127 8.07 -8.69 22.74
CA TRP A 127 8.35 -9.37 24.00
C TRP A 127 9.35 -8.49 24.75
N VAL A 128 8.91 -7.88 25.84
CA VAL A 128 9.82 -7.34 26.86
C VAL A 128 10.07 -8.50 27.83
N THR A 129 11.27 -9.06 27.79
CA THR A 129 11.86 -9.87 28.87
C THR A 129 12.44 -8.96 29.94
#